data_AF-A0A0L9V4P1-F1
#
_entry.id   AF-A0A0L9V4P1-F1
#
_cell.length_a   1.000
_cell.length_b   1.000
_cell.length_c   1.000
_cell.angle_alpha   90.00
_cell.angle_beta   90.00
_cell.angle_gamma   90.00
#
_symmetry.space_group_name_H-M   'P 1'
#
loop_
_entity.id
_entity.type
_entity.pdbx_description
1 polymer ?
#
loop_
_entity_poly.entity_id
_entity_poly.type
_entity_poly.pdbx_seq_one_letter_code
_entity_poly.pdbx_strand_id
1 'polypeptide(L)'
;MTSSKKLQVGTDDQTPHQWCVPLGEDVFRRLLSQANPAQLKIFGDGSLFSPMLFGKFFDPSDAFPLWEFESDILLSHLSNHNTVDWYQTDEGYMLTAEIPGTEISNIQIHVDNGKVVEISGQWKPQKVSKASDWRCGHWWEHGYVRRLEMPENADLKIIEAHIRNGRILEVRIPKCS
;
A
#
# COMPACT_ATOMS: atom_id res chain seq x y z
N MET A 1 18.63 -3.41 -20.34
CA MET A 1 17.88 -2.15 -20.12
C MET A 1 16.85 -2.43 -19.04
N THR A 2 16.91 -1.74 -17.90
CA THR A 2 15.89 -1.85 -16.84
C THR A 2 14.63 -1.13 -17.31
N SER A 3 13.48 -1.82 -17.30
CA SER A 3 12.19 -1.23 -17.67
C SER A 3 11.63 -0.47 -16.46
N SER A 4 11.15 0.76 -16.68
CA SER A 4 10.48 1.57 -15.65
C SER A 4 9.21 2.18 -16.24
N LYS A 5 8.10 2.06 -15.52
CA LYS A 5 6.80 2.64 -15.88
C LYS A 5 6.37 3.61 -14.78
N LYS A 6 6.21 4.89 -15.10
CA LYS A 6 5.65 5.88 -14.16
C LYS A 6 4.16 5.60 -13.93
N LEU A 7 3.73 5.65 -12.68
CA LEU A 7 2.34 5.59 -12.25
C LEU A 7 1.78 7.02 -12.10
N GLN A 8 0.49 7.17 -12.34
CA GLN A 8 -0.20 8.43 -12.02
C GLN A 8 -0.54 8.44 -10.53
N VAL A 9 -0.35 9.60 -9.89
CA VAL A 9 -0.76 9.82 -8.51
C VAL A 9 -2.01 10.68 -8.52
N GLY A 10 -3.10 10.15 -7.96
CA GLY A 10 -4.35 10.87 -7.81
C GLY A 10 -4.34 11.74 -6.56
N THR A 11 -4.98 12.90 -6.62
CA THR A 11 -5.06 13.87 -5.51
C THR A 11 -6.50 14.24 -5.15
N ASP A 12 -7.49 13.63 -5.80
CA ASP A 12 -8.89 14.08 -5.75
C ASP A 12 -9.71 13.27 -4.74
N ASP A 13 -10.23 13.96 -3.74
CA ASP A 13 -11.06 13.46 -2.65
C ASP A 13 -12.55 13.43 -3.05
N GLN A 14 -12.89 12.70 -4.11
CA GLN A 14 -14.28 12.67 -4.63
C GLN A 14 -15.17 11.63 -3.94
N THR A 15 -14.69 10.95 -2.89
CA THR A 15 -15.41 9.82 -2.26
C THR A 15 -15.23 9.87 -0.76
N PRO A 16 -16.05 10.68 -0.05
CA PRO A 16 -16.07 10.63 1.41
C PRO A 16 -16.45 9.22 1.89
N HIS A 17 -15.92 8.80 3.04
CA HIS A 17 -16.21 7.51 3.71
C HIS A 17 -15.62 6.24 3.06
N GLN A 18 -14.43 6.32 2.45
CA GLN A 18 -13.67 5.12 2.13
C GLN A 18 -13.13 4.45 3.40
N TRP A 19 -12.89 3.14 3.33
CA TRP A 19 -12.25 2.35 4.39
C TRP A 19 -12.96 2.40 5.75
N CYS A 20 -14.28 2.64 5.75
CA CYS A 20 -15.07 2.75 6.98
C CYS A 20 -15.28 1.41 7.71
N VAL A 21 -15.00 0.28 7.03
CA VAL A 21 -15.08 -1.04 7.64
C VAL A 21 -13.65 -1.55 7.89
N PRO A 22 -13.22 -1.65 9.16
CA PRO A 22 -11.89 -2.15 9.47
C PRO A 22 -11.79 -3.65 9.20
N LEU A 23 -10.63 -4.08 8.69
CA LEU A 23 -10.25 -5.48 8.64
C LEU A 23 -9.73 -5.91 10.02
N GLY A 24 -10.55 -6.62 10.78
CA GLY A 24 -10.14 -7.20 12.06
C GLY A 24 -9.33 -8.51 11.92
N GLU A 25 -8.53 -8.84 12.93
CA GLU A 25 -7.64 -10.02 12.91
C GLU A 25 -8.39 -11.34 12.68
N ASP A 26 -9.53 -11.55 13.33
CA ASP A 26 -10.32 -12.77 13.14
C ASP A 26 -10.93 -12.88 11.74
N VAL A 27 -11.28 -11.75 11.14
CA VAL A 27 -11.75 -11.69 9.75
C VAL A 27 -10.61 -12.03 8.81
N PHE A 28 -9.43 -11.46 9.05
CA PHE A 28 -8.22 -11.75 8.28
C PHE A 28 -7.80 -13.21 8.35
N ARG A 29 -7.81 -13.84 9.54
CA ARG A 29 -7.51 -15.27 9.69
C ARG A 29 -8.46 -16.14 8.87
N ARG A 30 -9.76 -15.81 8.86
CA ARG A 30 -10.75 -16.52 8.03
C ARG A 30 -10.50 -16.30 6.55
N LEU A 31 -10.19 -15.06 6.14
CA LEU A 31 -9.83 -14.71 4.76
C LEU A 31 -8.65 -15.56 4.28
N LEU A 32 -7.56 -15.63 5.04
CA LEU A 32 -6.38 -16.42 4.69
C LEU A 32 -6.68 -17.92 4.55
N SER A 33 -7.55 -18.48 5.41
CA SER A 33 -7.92 -19.90 5.34
C SER A 33 -8.64 -20.29 4.04
N GLN A 34 -9.23 -19.31 3.36
CA GLN A 34 -9.99 -19.47 2.12
C GLN A 34 -9.33 -18.77 0.93
N ALA A 35 -8.17 -18.15 1.14
CA ALA A 35 -7.51 -17.30 0.17
C ALA A 35 -6.98 -18.09 -1.02
N ASN A 36 -7.17 -17.55 -2.22
CA ASN A 36 -6.54 -18.08 -3.42
C ASN A 36 -5.03 -17.71 -3.46
N PRO A 37 -4.22 -18.33 -4.33
CA PRO A 37 -2.78 -18.06 -4.40
C PRO A 37 -2.39 -16.60 -4.68
N ALA A 38 -3.23 -15.81 -5.35
CA ALA A 38 -2.95 -14.38 -5.59
C ALA A 38 -3.18 -13.56 -4.30
N GLN A 39 -4.26 -13.84 -3.58
CA GLN A 39 -4.54 -13.23 -2.27
C GLN A 39 -3.45 -13.57 -1.25
N LEU A 40 -2.98 -14.83 -1.22
CA LEU A 40 -1.88 -15.24 -0.35
C LEU A 40 -0.57 -14.53 -0.67
N LYS A 41 -0.30 -14.18 -1.93
CA LYS A 41 0.91 -13.41 -2.29
C LYS A 41 0.83 -11.95 -1.89
N ILE A 42 -0.36 -11.35 -1.94
CA ILE A 42 -0.56 -9.95 -1.57
C ILE A 42 -0.64 -9.76 -0.06
N PHE A 43 -1.33 -10.63 0.66
CA PHE A 43 -1.48 -10.51 2.11
C PHE A 43 -0.49 -11.37 2.92
N GLY A 44 0.29 -12.20 2.25
CA GLY A 44 1.26 -13.08 2.88
C GLY A 44 2.46 -12.35 3.47
N ASP A 45 3.26 -13.10 4.22
CA ASP A 45 4.40 -12.59 4.95
C ASP A 45 5.39 -11.85 4.04
N GLY A 46 5.91 -10.73 4.53
CA GLY A 46 6.89 -9.92 3.82
C GLY A 46 6.31 -8.97 2.77
N SER A 47 5.01 -9.02 2.50
CA SER A 47 4.33 -8.12 1.57
C SER A 47 3.94 -6.79 2.21
N LEU A 48 4.01 -5.70 1.44
CA LEU A 48 3.56 -4.35 1.83
C LEU A 48 2.10 -4.33 2.31
N PHE A 49 1.25 -5.17 1.74
CA PHE A 49 -0.19 -5.18 2.06
C PHE A 49 -0.54 -6.16 3.17
N SER A 50 0.43 -6.90 3.71
CA SER A 50 0.17 -7.85 4.80
C SER A 50 -0.28 -7.13 6.07
N PRO A 51 -1.41 -7.51 6.69
CA PRO A 51 -1.74 -7.06 8.03
C PRO A 51 -0.71 -7.45 9.10
N MET A 52 0.21 -8.36 8.79
CA MET A 52 1.28 -8.83 9.67
C MET A 52 2.65 -8.22 9.34
N LEU A 53 2.72 -7.19 8.48
CA LEU A 53 3.97 -6.56 8.03
C LEU A 53 4.88 -6.09 9.18
N PHE A 54 4.34 -5.83 10.37
CA PHE A 54 5.11 -5.33 11.52
C PHE A 54 5.29 -6.38 12.62
N GLY A 55 5.11 -7.67 12.30
CA GLY A 55 5.18 -8.78 13.27
C GLY A 55 3.99 -8.88 14.23
N LYS A 56 3.08 -7.90 14.18
CA LYS A 56 1.79 -7.87 14.87
C LYS A 56 0.69 -7.48 13.89
N PHE A 57 -0.54 -7.87 14.21
CA PHE A 57 -1.69 -7.48 13.40
C PHE A 57 -1.87 -5.96 13.39
N PHE A 58 -2.05 -5.42 12.19
CA PHE A 58 -2.37 -4.03 11.94
C PHE A 58 -3.28 -3.96 10.72
N ASP A 59 -4.43 -3.28 10.85
CA ASP A 59 -5.35 -3.09 9.73
C ASP A 59 -4.68 -2.25 8.64
N PRO A 60 -4.50 -2.76 7.42
CA PRO A 60 -3.77 -2.03 6.40
C PRO A 60 -4.54 -0.84 5.82
N SER A 61 -5.81 -0.69 6.16
CA SER A 61 -6.63 0.49 5.87
C SER A 61 -6.51 1.60 6.93
N ASP A 62 -5.89 1.31 8.08
CA ASP A 62 -5.46 2.34 9.02
C ASP A 62 -4.14 2.96 8.53
N ALA A 63 -4.03 4.28 8.65
CA ALA A 63 -2.80 4.98 8.27
C ALA A 63 -1.69 4.71 9.30
N PHE A 64 -0.50 4.36 8.83
CA PHE A 64 0.66 4.07 9.68
C PHE A 64 1.82 5.04 9.41
N PRO A 65 2.42 5.66 10.44
CA PRO A 65 3.55 6.57 10.28
C PRO A 65 4.85 5.79 10.05
N LEU A 66 4.97 5.16 8.87
CA LEU A 66 6.06 4.25 8.52
C LEU A 66 7.45 4.86 8.73
N TRP A 67 7.58 6.15 8.48
CA TRP A 67 8.83 6.91 8.52
C TRP A 67 9.33 7.25 9.93
N GLU A 68 8.55 6.94 10.96
CA GLU A 68 9.00 7.03 12.35
C GLU A 68 9.82 5.80 12.78
N PHE A 69 9.91 4.79 11.92
CA PHE A 69 10.58 3.51 12.21
C PHE A 69 11.68 3.22 11.20
N GLU A 70 12.77 2.63 11.67
CA GLU A 70 13.83 2.09 10.82
C GLU A 70 13.41 0.70 10.29
N SER A 71 13.56 0.49 8.98
CA SER A 71 13.04 -0.71 8.30
C SER A 71 13.74 -1.99 8.76
N ASP A 72 15.06 -1.94 8.93
CA ASP A 72 15.88 -3.04 9.42
C ASP A 72 15.50 -3.46 10.84
N ILE A 73 15.23 -2.50 11.73
CA ILE A 73 14.76 -2.78 13.10
C ILE A 73 13.35 -3.37 13.06
N LEU A 74 12.41 -2.71 12.39
CA LEU A 74 10.99 -3.09 12.42
C LEU A 74 10.73 -4.46 11.77
N LEU A 75 11.53 -4.81 10.76
CA LEU A 75 11.38 -6.05 10.00
C LEU A 75 12.36 -7.15 10.43
N SER A 76 13.31 -6.86 11.34
CA SER A 76 14.36 -7.80 11.80
C SER A 76 13.84 -9.16 12.30
N HIS A 77 12.62 -9.20 12.82
CA HIS A 77 11.99 -10.40 13.37
C HIS A 77 11.20 -11.21 12.34
N LEU A 78 11.01 -10.68 11.13
CA LEU A 78 10.28 -11.33 10.06
C LEU A 78 11.22 -12.22 9.25
N SER A 79 10.66 -13.23 8.58
CA SER A 79 11.44 -14.16 7.76
C SER A 79 12.35 -13.43 6.77
N ASN A 80 13.44 -14.07 6.34
CA ASN A 80 14.47 -13.56 5.42
C ASN A 80 13.96 -13.17 4.01
N HIS A 81 12.65 -13.03 3.81
CA HIS A 81 11.95 -12.79 2.55
C HIS A 81 11.06 -11.54 2.59
N ASN A 82 11.38 -10.54 3.42
CA ASN A 82 10.69 -9.26 3.31
C ASN A 82 11.02 -8.59 1.98
N THR A 83 9.99 -8.18 1.25
CA THR A 83 10.15 -7.58 -0.08
C THR A 83 9.89 -6.08 -0.08
N VAL A 84 9.81 -5.50 1.11
CA VAL A 84 9.56 -4.08 1.35
C VAL A 84 10.79 -3.46 2.01
N ASP A 85 11.12 -2.25 1.62
CA ASP A 85 12.13 -1.46 2.30
C ASP A 85 11.75 0.01 2.23
N TRP A 86 12.06 0.76 3.27
CA TRP A 86 11.84 2.19 3.30
C TRP A 86 12.97 2.89 4.04
N TYR A 87 13.31 4.08 3.59
CA TYR A 87 14.34 4.90 4.22
C TYR A 87 14.11 6.39 3.98
N GLN A 88 14.66 7.19 4.89
CA GLN A 88 14.66 8.64 4.80
C GLN A 88 16.06 9.13 4.40
N THR A 89 16.12 10.15 3.54
CA THR A 89 17.33 10.92 3.21
C THR A 89 17.12 12.40 3.54
N ASP A 90 18.14 13.21 3.31
CA ASP A 90 18.01 14.68 3.39
C ASP A 90 17.03 15.23 2.35
N GLU A 91 16.91 14.57 1.19
CA GLU A 91 16.08 15.00 0.07
C GLU A 91 14.61 14.56 0.19
N GLY A 92 14.32 13.49 0.92
CA GLY A 92 13.01 12.86 0.87
C GLY A 92 12.90 11.51 1.56
N TYR A 93 11.81 10.82 1.22
CA TYR A 93 11.44 9.50 1.68
C TYR A 93 11.34 8.56 0.49
N MET A 94 11.84 7.34 0.65
CA MET A 94 11.82 6.31 -0.40
C MET A 94 11.22 5.03 0.14
N LEU A 95 10.19 4.52 -0.54
CA LEU A 95 9.59 3.22 -0.27
C LEU A 95 9.77 2.34 -1.51
N THR A 96 10.23 1.12 -1.30
CA THR A 96 10.27 0.08 -2.32
C THR A 96 9.51 -1.15 -1.84
N ALA A 97 8.77 -1.79 -2.73
CA ALA A 97 8.04 -3.02 -2.41
C ALA A 97 7.94 -3.91 -3.65
N GLU A 98 8.14 -5.22 -3.50
CA GLU A 98 7.74 -6.14 -4.57
C GLU A 98 6.22 -6.27 -4.62
N ILE A 99 5.70 -6.17 -5.84
CA ILE A 99 4.30 -6.34 -6.16
C ILE A 99 4.13 -7.63 -6.97
N PRO A 100 3.22 -8.53 -6.56
CA PRO A 100 2.85 -9.71 -7.35
C PRO A 100 2.40 -9.35 -8.78
N GLY A 101 2.96 -10.04 -9.77
CA GLY A 101 2.90 -9.64 -11.20
C GLY A 101 1.51 -9.38 -11.79
N THR A 102 0.48 -10.14 -11.40
CA THR A 102 -0.90 -9.95 -11.92
C THR A 102 -1.55 -8.68 -11.41
N GLU A 103 -1.09 -8.15 -10.28
CA GLU A 103 -1.72 -7.04 -9.58
C GLU A 103 -1.12 -5.68 -9.98
N ILE A 104 0.05 -5.69 -10.62
CA ILE A 104 0.81 -4.49 -11.02
C ILE A 104 0.01 -3.57 -11.93
N SER A 105 -0.81 -4.13 -12.82
CA SER A 105 -1.65 -3.31 -13.72
C SER A 105 -2.73 -2.53 -12.99
N ASN A 106 -3.06 -2.92 -11.76
CA ASN A 106 -4.20 -2.42 -11.00
C ASN A 106 -3.78 -1.53 -9.83
N ILE A 107 -2.47 -1.30 -9.63
CA ILE A 107 -1.99 -0.42 -8.56
C ILE A 107 -2.41 1.03 -8.85
N GLN A 108 -2.97 1.64 -7.82
CA GLN A 108 -3.34 3.03 -7.73
C GLN A 108 -2.61 3.65 -6.55
N ILE A 109 -2.22 4.91 -6.72
CA ILE A 109 -1.61 5.70 -5.67
C ILE A 109 -2.41 6.96 -5.55
N HIS A 110 -2.85 7.25 -4.33
CA HIS A 110 -3.67 8.40 -4.03
C HIS A 110 -3.10 9.14 -2.83
N VAL A 111 -3.18 10.46 -2.87
CA VAL A 111 -2.84 11.35 -1.77
C VAL A 111 -4.13 11.94 -1.22
N ASP A 112 -4.42 11.61 0.03
CA ASP A 112 -5.50 12.21 0.81
C ASP A 112 -5.07 13.61 1.32
N ASN A 113 -6.04 14.51 1.46
CA ASN A 113 -5.89 15.82 2.09
C ASN A 113 -5.31 15.73 3.52
N GLY A 114 -5.47 14.58 4.20
CA GLY A 114 -4.99 14.30 5.55
C GLY A 114 -3.50 13.89 5.69
N LYS A 115 -2.63 14.18 4.71
CA LYS A 115 -1.21 13.73 4.66
C LYS A 115 -1.04 12.20 4.59
N VAL A 116 -1.99 11.50 3.98
CA VAL A 116 -1.91 10.04 3.82
C VAL A 116 -1.61 9.70 2.37
N VAL A 117 -0.61 8.85 2.16
CA VAL A 117 -0.38 8.17 0.88
C VAL A 117 -1.06 6.82 0.95
N GLU A 118 -2.04 6.61 0.08
CA GLU A 118 -2.71 5.35 -0.13
C GLU A 118 -2.10 4.62 -1.33
N ILE A 119 -1.76 3.35 -1.14
CA ILE A 119 -1.36 2.44 -2.20
C ILE A 119 -2.41 1.33 -2.21
N SER A 120 -3.19 1.22 -3.29
CA SER A 120 -4.32 0.29 -3.36
C SER A 120 -4.42 -0.38 -4.72
N GLY A 121 -5.20 -1.46 -4.81
CA GLY A 121 -5.49 -2.13 -6.07
C GLY A 121 -6.62 -3.15 -5.94
N GLN A 122 -7.27 -3.47 -7.06
CA GLN A 122 -8.40 -4.41 -7.10
C GLN A 122 -8.00 -5.75 -7.73
N TRP A 123 -8.56 -6.86 -7.21
CA TRP A 123 -8.38 -8.21 -7.77
C TRP A 123 -8.94 -8.34 -9.19
N LYS A 124 -10.07 -7.67 -9.42
CA LYS A 124 -10.75 -7.59 -10.71
C LYS A 124 -11.19 -6.15 -10.86
N PRO A 125 -10.83 -5.45 -11.95
CA PRO A 125 -11.39 -4.14 -12.23
C PRO A 125 -12.89 -4.31 -12.46
N GLN A 126 -13.67 -4.10 -11.40
CA GLN A 126 -15.11 -4.30 -11.44
C GLN A 126 -15.69 -3.11 -12.22
N LYS A 127 -16.65 -3.35 -13.13
CA LYS A 127 -17.51 -2.28 -13.67
C LYS A 127 -18.47 -1.85 -12.55
N VAL A 128 -17.94 -1.32 -11.46
CA VAL A 128 -18.80 -0.77 -10.41
C VAL A 128 -19.48 0.44 -11.02
N SER A 129 -20.82 0.45 -11.02
CA SER A 129 -21.56 1.67 -11.37
C SER A 129 -21.07 2.82 -10.49
N LYS A 130 -21.08 4.05 -11.00
CA LYS A 130 -20.66 5.27 -10.27
C LYS A 130 -21.25 5.45 -8.85
N ALA A 131 -22.27 4.66 -8.47
CA ALA A 131 -22.97 4.72 -7.20
C ALA A 131 -22.38 3.87 -6.06
N SER A 132 -21.44 2.95 -6.30
CA SER A 132 -20.84 2.12 -5.24
C SER A 132 -19.32 2.15 -5.34
N ASP A 133 -18.65 2.54 -4.26
CA ASP A 133 -17.20 2.47 -4.13
C ASP A 133 -16.83 1.16 -3.42
N TRP A 134 -15.95 0.36 -4.01
CA TRP A 134 -15.49 -0.92 -3.45
C TRP A 134 -14.77 -0.77 -2.11
N ARG A 135 -14.34 0.46 -1.79
CA ARG A 135 -13.63 0.85 -0.55
C ARG A 135 -14.56 1.04 0.65
N CYS A 136 -15.87 1.19 0.45
CA CYS A 136 -16.83 1.51 1.53
C CYS A 136 -17.38 0.29 2.30
N GLY A 137 -17.01 -0.95 1.94
CA GLY A 137 -17.53 -2.19 2.54
C GLY A 137 -16.42 -3.15 2.96
N HIS A 138 -16.64 -4.45 2.80
CA HIS A 138 -15.61 -5.49 2.96
C HIS A 138 -14.57 -5.43 1.82
N TRP A 139 -13.79 -4.36 1.80
CA TRP A 139 -12.90 -4.01 0.70
C TRP A 139 -11.88 -5.12 0.38
N TRP A 140 -11.50 -5.94 1.36
CA TRP A 140 -10.57 -7.07 1.21
C TRP A 140 -11.10 -8.17 0.28
N GLU A 141 -12.42 -8.24 0.08
CA GLU A 141 -13.05 -9.14 -0.91
C GLU A 141 -12.86 -8.65 -2.35
N HIS A 142 -12.52 -7.37 -2.52
CA HIS A 142 -12.46 -6.68 -3.81
C HIS A 142 -11.06 -6.20 -4.17
N GLY A 143 -10.19 -6.00 -3.19
CA GLY A 143 -8.82 -5.57 -3.42
C GLY A 143 -7.95 -5.58 -2.17
N TYR A 144 -6.95 -4.72 -2.19
CA TYR A 144 -5.96 -4.53 -1.15
C TYR A 144 -5.60 -3.05 -1.04
N VAL A 145 -5.10 -2.66 0.12
CA VAL A 145 -4.71 -1.29 0.44
C VAL A 145 -3.55 -1.30 1.42
N ARG A 146 -2.72 -0.26 1.39
CA ARG A 146 -1.83 0.17 2.48
C ARG A 146 -1.92 1.69 2.58
N ARG A 147 -2.22 2.21 3.76
CA ARG A 147 -2.23 3.65 4.04
C ARG A 147 -1.04 4.04 4.89
N LEU A 148 -0.30 5.05 4.44
CA LEU A 148 0.92 5.53 5.08
C LEU A 148 0.73 6.99 5.46
N GLU A 149 0.87 7.27 6.75
CA GLU A 149 0.89 8.64 7.25
C GLU A 149 2.25 9.28 6.97
N MET A 150 2.22 10.50 6.46
CA MET A 150 3.41 11.21 6.02
C MET A 150 3.81 12.30 7.02
N PRO A 151 5.12 12.44 7.33
CA PRO A 151 5.62 13.51 8.17
C PRO A 151 5.28 14.89 7.61
N GLU A 152 5.30 15.91 8.48
CA GLU A 152 4.87 17.27 8.10
C GLU A 152 5.69 17.92 7.00
N ASN A 153 6.96 17.54 6.91
CA ASN A 153 7.90 18.05 5.91
C ASN A 153 7.84 17.26 4.59
N ALA A 154 6.88 16.35 4.36
CA ALA A 154 6.73 15.67 3.08
C ALA A 154 5.94 16.53 2.06
N ASP A 155 6.50 16.72 0.86
CA ASP A 155 5.81 17.40 -0.25
C ASP A 155 5.06 16.38 -1.12
N LEU A 156 3.81 16.14 -0.76
CA LEU A 156 2.94 15.20 -1.46
C LEU A 156 2.43 15.71 -2.81
N LYS A 157 2.71 16.97 -3.19
CA LYS A 157 2.32 17.50 -4.51
C LYS A 157 3.21 17.00 -5.63
N ILE A 158 4.44 16.60 -5.29
CA ILE A 158 5.48 16.17 -6.23
C ILE A 158 5.94 14.73 -5.96
N ILE A 159 5.11 13.96 -5.27
CA ILE A 159 5.29 12.51 -5.12
C ILE A 159 5.41 11.84 -6.49
N GLU A 160 6.35 10.90 -6.59
CA GLU A 160 6.55 10.10 -7.79
C GLU A 160 6.44 8.63 -7.46
N ALA A 161 5.85 7.87 -8.38
CA ALA A 161 5.75 6.44 -8.25
C ALA A 161 6.04 5.72 -9.55
N HIS A 162 6.78 4.62 -9.47
CA HIS A 162 7.27 3.86 -10.61
C HIS A 162 7.16 2.37 -10.36
N ILE A 163 6.85 1.62 -11.42
CA ILE A 163 7.05 0.16 -11.46
C ILE A 163 8.36 -0.10 -12.20
N ARG A 164 9.36 -0.64 -11.49
CA ARG A 164 10.64 -1.08 -12.04
C ARG A 164 10.64 -2.58 -12.29
N ASN A 165 11.25 -2.98 -13.41
CA ASN A 165 11.43 -4.36 -13.84
C ASN A 165 10.13 -5.19 -13.83
N GLY A 166 8.98 -4.49 -13.98
CA GLY A 166 7.66 -5.10 -13.94
C GLY A 166 7.34 -5.84 -12.65
N ARG A 167 7.97 -5.49 -11.50
CA ARG A 167 7.76 -6.15 -10.21
C ARG A 167 7.94 -5.26 -8.98
N ILE A 168 8.76 -4.20 -9.06
CA ILE A 168 9.10 -3.39 -7.90
C ILE A 168 8.32 -2.07 -7.99
N LEU A 169 7.47 -1.80 -7.01
CA LEU A 169 6.93 -0.47 -6.78
C LEU A 169 8.00 0.36 -6.06
N GLU A 170 8.29 1.53 -6.60
CA GLU A 170 9.13 2.56 -6.01
C GLU A 170 8.28 3.82 -5.83
N VAL A 171 8.19 4.33 -4.60
CA VAL A 171 7.49 5.57 -4.26
C VAL A 171 8.50 6.53 -3.65
N ARG A 172 8.71 7.67 -4.31
CA ARG A 172 9.60 8.75 -3.87
C ARG A 172 8.76 9.94 -3.44
N ILE A 173 8.99 10.41 -2.23
CA ILE A 173 8.27 11.55 -1.65
C ILE A 173 9.29 12.59 -1.23
N PRO A 174 9.45 13.68 -1.98
CA PRO A 174 10.38 14.75 -1.62
C PRO A 174 10.01 15.43 -0.31
N LYS A 175 10.98 16.10 0.33
CA LYS A 175 10.70 17.01 1.44
C LYS A 175 10.35 18.42 0.96
N CYS A 176 9.51 19.11 1.72
CA CYS A 176 9.29 20.55 1.62
C CYS A 176 10.65 21.25 1.80
N SER A 177 11.02 22.09 0.83
CA SER A 177 12.20 22.96 0.93
C SER A 177 11.99 24.09 1.93
#